data_AF-A0A6J6YAP5-F1
#
_entry.id   AF-A0A6J6YAP5-F1
#
_cell.length_a   1.000
_cell.length_b   1.000
_cell.length_c   1.000
_cell.angle_alpha   90.00
_cell.angle_beta   90.00
_cell.angle_gamma   90.00
#
_symmetry.space_group_name_H-M   'P 1'
#
loop_
_entity.id
_entity.type
_entity.pdbx_description
1 polymer ?
#
loop_
_entity_poly.entity_id
_entity_poly.type
_entity_poly.pdbx_seq_one_letter_code
_entity_poly.pdbx_strand_id
1 'polypeptide(L)'
;MLFSHGFASYRTQSTSLTTHLASWGFVVISPDYLERGLRSVLGEPPASPRADATIADEAISLIRSENLSAGGLLEGRVDSTSIYPIGHSAGGGTSLRLLERADVHSVIPMASGYSMLSQLNGSLTLPPGKSIAWIGGVKDGIAAIADIRRGFDYTPGERKLIEISGAGHNNAFTDICEIGEGGVAALALSTGIPIPSSLLALGDNGCKVPPFRDSPDVWPEVRHFVTAELRYRSGLDAQPVGLGDQVLTSFDDIARYRHNP
;
A
#
# COMPACT_ATOMS: atom_id res chain seq x y z
N MET A 1 -0.84 -12.31 2.94
CA MET A 1 -0.65 -10.84 3.06
C MET A 1 -2.01 -10.15 2.95
N LEU A 2 -2.19 -8.97 3.56
CA LEU A 2 -3.39 -8.13 3.43
C LEU A 2 -3.02 -6.83 2.70
N PHE A 3 -3.71 -6.51 1.61
CA PHE A 3 -3.59 -5.23 0.91
C PHE A 3 -4.77 -4.36 1.28
N SER A 4 -4.50 -3.11 1.67
CA SER A 4 -5.53 -2.10 1.93
C SER A 4 -5.47 -0.99 0.90
N HIS A 5 -6.60 -0.72 0.24
CA HIS A 5 -6.71 0.31 -0.80
C HIS A 5 -6.81 1.73 -0.20
N GLY A 6 -6.51 2.72 -1.03
CA GLY A 6 -6.54 4.14 -0.68
C GLY A 6 -7.95 4.71 -0.48
N PHE A 7 -8.00 5.96 -0.05
CA PHE A 7 -9.26 6.72 0.04
C PHE A 7 -9.86 6.93 -1.36
N ALA A 8 -11.19 6.92 -1.45
CA ALA A 8 -11.94 7.01 -2.70
C ALA A 8 -11.58 5.93 -3.73
N SER A 9 -11.18 4.74 -3.28
CA SER A 9 -10.80 3.63 -4.16
C SER A 9 -11.56 2.33 -3.86
N TYR A 10 -11.03 1.18 -4.26
CA TYR A 10 -11.71 -0.12 -4.23
C TYR A 10 -10.70 -1.27 -4.21
N ARG A 11 -11.17 -2.49 -3.88
CA ARG A 11 -10.32 -3.69 -3.72
C ARG A 11 -9.44 -4.05 -4.92
N THR A 12 -9.79 -3.62 -6.13
CA THR A 12 -9.03 -3.85 -7.38
C THR A 12 -8.20 -2.63 -7.81
N GLN A 13 -7.91 -1.70 -6.90
CA GLN A 13 -7.10 -0.51 -7.22
C GLN A 13 -5.68 -0.84 -7.69
N SER A 14 -5.08 -1.91 -7.18
CA SER A 14 -3.66 -2.25 -7.38
C SER A 14 -3.49 -3.70 -7.81
N THR A 15 -4.26 -4.15 -8.79
CA THR A 15 -4.17 -5.52 -9.33
C THR A 15 -2.80 -5.80 -9.92
N SER A 16 -2.13 -4.81 -10.50
CA SER A 16 -0.75 -4.94 -10.98
C SER A 16 0.22 -5.42 -9.90
N LEU A 17 0.04 -4.98 -8.65
CA LEU A 17 0.86 -5.40 -7.52
C LEU A 17 0.31 -6.68 -6.88
N THR A 18 -0.99 -6.77 -6.63
CA THR A 18 -1.56 -7.90 -5.90
C THR A 18 -1.52 -9.21 -6.71
N THR A 19 -1.72 -9.16 -8.02
CA THR A 19 -1.55 -10.35 -8.88
C THR A 19 -0.09 -10.78 -8.98
N HIS A 20 0.84 -9.82 -9.03
CA HIS A 20 2.27 -10.09 -8.95
C HIS A 20 2.61 -10.81 -7.65
N LEU A 21 2.21 -10.30 -6.49
CA LEU A 21 2.48 -10.96 -5.21
C LEU A 21 1.88 -12.36 -5.13
N ALA A 22 0.69 -12.58 -5.72
CA ALA A 22 0.12 -13.92 -5.82
C ALA A 22 1.02 -14.86 -6.66
N SER A 23 1.60 -14.39 -7.76
CA SER A 23 2.53 -15.21 -8.57
C SER A 23 3.85 -15.53 -7.85
N TRP A 24 4.18 -14.80 -6.77
CA TRP A 24 5.34 -15.05 -5.91
C TRP A 24 5.05 -15.96 -4.71
N GLY A 25 3.86 -16.56 -4.67
CA GLY A 25 3.50 -17.57 -3.67
C GLY A 25 2.78 -17.01 -2.44
N PHE A 26 2.31 -15.76 -2.47
CA PHE A 26 1.51 -15.20 -1.40
C PHE A 26 0.01 -15.40 -1.62
N VAL A 27 -0.72 -15.78 -0.57
CA VAL A 27 -2.18 -15.60 -0.55
C VAL A 27 -2.49 -14.13 -0.27
N VAL A 28 -3.20 -13.49 -1.20
CA VAL A 28 -3.49 -12.06 -1.20
C VAL A 28 -4.93 -11.82 -0.75
N ILE A 29 -5.09 -11.05 0.32
CA ILE A 29 -6.38 -10.59 0.83
C ILE A 29 -6.51 -9.11 0.46
N SER A 30 -7.51 -8.72 -0.33
CA SER A 30 -7.80 -7.33 -0.69
C SER A 30 -9.29 -7.04 -0.46
N PRO A 31 -9.70 -6.65 0.76
CA PRO A 31 -11.10 -6.34 1.05
C PRO A 31 -11.49 -4.96 0.50
N ASP A 32 -12.79 -4.75 0.29
CA ASP A 32 -13.33 -3.41 0.12
C ASP A 32 -13.53 -2.73 1.46
N TYR A 33 -13.11 -1.47 1.55
CA TYR A 33 -13.38 -0.58 2.66
C TYR A 33 -14.45 0.43 2.23
N LEU A 34 -15.70 -0.02 2.27
CA LEU A 34 -16.85 0.68 1.69
C LEU A 34 -17.04 2.09 2.28
N GLU A 35 -16.67 2.29 3.53
CA GLU A 35 -16.77 3.54 4.29
C GLU A 35 -15.96 4.67 3.65
N ARG A 36 -14.81 4.32 3.06
CA ARG A 36 -13.92 5.27 2.38
C ARG A 36 -13.75 4.97 0.89
N GLY A 37 -14.53 4.04 0.35
CA GLY A 37 -14.47 3.65 -1.06
C GLY A 37 -15.07 4.71 -1.97
N LEU A 38 -14.81 4.60 -3.28
CA LEU A 38 -15.27 5.59 -4.27
C LEU A 38 -16.78 5.84 -4.20
N ARG A 39 -17.60 4.80 -4.03
CA ARG A 39 -19.06 4.93 -3.89
C ARG A 39 -19.48 5.76 -2.68
N SER A 40 -18.84 5.56 -1.53
CA SER A 40 -19.10 6.36 -0.32
C SER A 40 -18.78 7.84 -0.56
N VAL A 41 -17.64 8.13 -1.18
CA VAL A 41 -17.23 9.51 -1.52
C VAL A 41 -18.18 10.15 -2.53
N LEU A 42 -18.83 9.36 -3.38
CA LEU A 42 -19.85 9.82 -4.34
C LEU A 42 -21.27 9.87 -3.75
N GLY A 43 -21.42 9.73 -2.42
CA GLY A 43 -22.70 9.92 -1.72
C GLY A 43 -23.48 8.63 -1.45
N GLU A 44 -22.87 7.46 -1.62
CA GLU A 44 -23.46 6.16 -1.31
C GLU A 44 -22.68 5.42 -0.20
N PRO A 45 -22.57 5.98 1.01
CA PRO A 45 -21.89 5.30 2.11
C PRO A 45 -22.67 4.08 2.59
N PRO A 46 -22.00 3.08 3.21
CA PRO A 46 -22.69 1.97 3.84
C PRO A 46 -23.60 2.47 4.97
N ALA A 47 -24.77 1.85 5.12
CA ALA A 47 -25.75 2.21 6.16
C ALA A 47 -25.20 2.05 7.60
N SER A 48 -24.23 1.17 7.79
CA SER A 48 -23.56 0.92 9.07
C SER A 48 -22.05 0.95 8.85
N PRO A 49 -21.39 2.09 9.10
CA PRO A 49 -19.96 2.23 8.89
C PRO A 49 -19.18 1.41 9.92
N ARG A 50 -18.08 0.82 9.48
CA ARG A 50 -17.15 0.04 10.30
C ARG A 50 -15.75 0.64 10.24
N ALA A 51 -14.97 0.41 11.29
CA ALA A 51 -13.58 0.84 11.31
C ALA A 51 -12.73 -0.03 10.36
N ASP A 52 -11.71 0.58 9.75
CA ASP A 52 -10.79 -0.13 8.85
C ASP A 52 -10.16 -1.37 9.50
N ALA A 53 -9.76 -1.27 10.78
CA ALA A 53 -9.16 -2.38 11.51
C ALA A 53 -10.14 -3.55 11.65
N THR A 54 -11.42 -3.27 11.92
CA THR A 54 -12.48 -4.29 11.98
C THR A 54 -12.64 -5.01 10.65
N ILE A 55 -12.66 -4.27 9.54
CA ILE A 55 -12.79 -4.86 8.18
C ILE A 55 -11.56 -5.73 7.85
N ALA A 56 -10.36 -5.25 8.18
CA ALA A 56 -9.14 -6.02 8.03
C ALA A 56 -9.16 -7.32 8.85
N ASP A 57 -9.58 -7.24 10.10
CA ASP A 57 -9.65 -8.37 11.03
C ASP A 57 -10.65 -9.43 10.58
N GLU A 58 -11.82 -9.01 10.08
CA GLU A 58 -12.80 -9.92 9.49
C GLU A 58 -12.24 -10.61 8.24
N ALA A 59 -11.58 -9.88 7.35
CA ALA A 59 -10.98 -10.45 6.13
C ALA A 59 -9.86 -11.46 6.45
N ILE A 60 -9.01 -11.16 7.45
CA ILE A 60 -8.00 -12.08 7.96
C ILE A 60 -8.65 -13.32 8.56
N SER A 61 -9.70 -13.15 9.36
CA SER A 61 -10.40 -14.25 10.03
C SER A 61 -11.09 -15.18 9.03
N LEU A 62 -11.69 -14.62 7.97
CA LEU A 62 -12.28 -15.40 6.89
C LEU A 62 -11.23 -16.30 6.23
N ILE A 63 -10.07 -15.76 5.86
CA ILE A 63 -9.01 -16.54 5.19
C ILE A 63 -8.41 -17.60 6.11
N ARG A 64 -8.30 -17.33 7.42
CA ARG A 64 -7.93 -18.34 8.41
C ARG A 64 -8.98 -19.46 8.51
N SER A 65 -10.26 -19.11 8.47
CA SER A 65 -11.36 -20.09 8.47
C SER A 65 -11.30 -20.97 7.21
N GLU A 66 -11.12 -20.37 6.03
CA GLU A 66 -10.99 -21.10 4.77
C GLU A 66 -9.76 -22.02 4.76
N ASN A 67 -8.67 -21.62 5.40
CA ASN A 67 -7.47 -22.45 5.56
C ASN A 67 -7.70 -23.71 6.44
N LEU A 68 -8.71 -23.68 7.31
CA LEU A 68 -9.08 -24.78 8.21
C LEU A 68 -10.29 -25.59 7.68
N SER A 69 -10.90 -25.15 6.58
CA SER A 69 -12.10 -25.77 6.01
C SER A 69 -11.73 -27.01 5.21
N ALA A 70 -12.12 -28.19 5.69
CA ALA A 70 -11.82 -29.47 5.04
C ALA A 70 -12.42 -29.55 3.63
N GLY A 71 -11.60 -29.86 2.63
CA GLY A 71 -11.98 -29.86 1.21
C GLY A 71 -12.07 -28.46 0.57
N GLY A 72 -11.76 -27.40 1.33
CA GLY A 72 -11.76 -26.02 0.84
C GLY A 72 -10.55 -25.71 -0.04
N LEU A 73 -10.68 -24.68 -0.90
CA LEU A 73 -9.60 -24.27 -1.83
C LEU A 73 -8.31 -23.86 -1.12
N LEU A 74 -8.43 -23.32 0.10
CA LEU A 74 -7.30 -22.85 0.89
C LEU A 74 -6.86 -23.81 1.99
N GLU A 75 -7.45 -25.02 2.08
CA GLU A 75 -7.12 -25.99 3.14
C GLU A 75 -5.60 -26.23 3.22
N GLY A 76 -5.00 -25.85 4.35
CA GLY A 76 -3.56 -25.99 4.62
C GLY A 76 -2.64 -25.20 3.68
N ARG A 77 -3.13 -24.15 3.01
CA ARG A 77 -2.36 -23.33 2.05
C ARG A 77 -1.85 -22.00 2.62
N VAL A 78 -2.30 -21.62 3.80
CA VAL A 78 -1.99 -20.34 4.44
C VAL A 78 -1.22 -20.59 5.72
N ASP A 79 -0.03 -19.98 5.84
CA ASP A 79 0.57 -19.75 7.15
C ASP A 79 -0.30 -18.74 7.91
N SER A 80 -1.02 -19.24 8.91
CA SER A 80 -1.96 -18.44 9.70
C SER A 80 -1.29 -17.77 10.91
N THR A 81 0.00 -17.99 11.15
CA THR A 81 0.72 -17.50 12.35
C THR A 81 1.11 -16.03 12.24
N SER A 82 1.38 -15.55 11.03
CA SER A 82 1.80 -14.17 10.77
C SER A 82 0.99 -13.54 9.65
N ILE A 83 0.72 -12.24 9.78
CA ILE A 83 0.08 -11.43 8.74
C ILE A 83 1.03 -10.31 8.34
N TYR A 84 1.08 -10.02 7.04
CA TYR A 84 1.88 -8.97 6.43
C TYR A 84 0.96 -7.94 5.77
N PRO A 85 0.55 -6.88 6.49
CA PRO A 85 -0.23 -5.79 5.95
C PRO A 85 0.61 -4.86 5.07
N ILE A 86 0.09 -4.56 3.89
CA ILE A 86 0.59 -3.56 2.97
C ILE A 86 -0.57 -2.68 2.52
N GLY A 87 -0.30 -1.49 2.01
CA GLY A 87 -1.40 -0.65 1.53
C GLY A 87 -0.96 0.67 0.94
N HIS A 88 -1.83 1.24 0.13
CA HIS A 88 -1.63 2.52 -0.54
C HIS A 88 -2.36 3.64 0.20
N SER A 89 -1.71 4.80 0.40
CA SER A 89 -2.35 6.02 0.91
C SER A 89 -3.08 5.79 2.24
N ALA A 90 -4.39 6.03 2.35
CA ALA A 90 -5.19 5.69 3.53
C ALA A 90 -5.08 4.21 3.95
N GLY A 91 -4.89 3.31 2.98
CA GLY A 91 -4.62 1.90 3.20
C GLY A 91 -3.26 1.63 3.83
N GLY A 92 -2.22 2.41 3.51
CA GLY A 92 -0.95 2.36 4.24
C GLY A 92 -1.12 2.78 5.71
N GLY A 93 -1.98 3.76 5.98
CA GLY A 93 -2.39 4.11 7.34
C GLY A 93 -3.12 2.97 8.05
N THR A 94 -3.93 2.19 7.33
CA THR A 94 -4.55 0.97 7.86
C THR A 94 -3.50 -0.07 8.20
N SER A 95 -2.51 -0.30 7.33
CA SER A 95 -1.39 -1.21 7.60
C SER A 95 -0.65 -0.82 8.88
N LEU A 96 -0.35 0.46 9.06
CA LEU A 96 0.32 0.96 10.27
C LEU A 96 -0.52 0.71 11.54
N ARG A 97 -1.84 0.90 11.51
CA ARG A 97 -2.72 0.58 12.65
C ARG A 97 -2.72 -0.90 13.01
N LEU A 98 -2.55 -1.79 12.03
CA LEU A 98 -2.50 -3.24 12.26
C LEU A 98 -1.22 -3.69 12.99
N LEU A 99 -0.22 -2.82 13.17
CA LEU A 99 0.97 -3.12 13.99
C LEU A 99 0.64 -3.40 15.46
N GLU A 100 -0.52 -2.96 15.95
CA GLU A 100 -1.02 -3.26 17.31
C GLU A 100 -1.31 -4.76 17.50
N ARG A 101 -1.51 -5.50 16.40
CA ARG A 101 -1.75 -6.94 16.46
C ARG A 101 -0.47 -7.70 16.83
N ALA A 102 -0.65 -8.75 17.62
CA ALA A 102 0.46 -9.62 18.04
C ALA A 102 1.09 -10.38 16.86
N ASP A 103 0.27 -10.77 15.87
CA ASP A 103 0.63 -11.57 14.69
C ASP A 103 1.12 -10.73 13.49
N VAL A 104 1.28 -9.42 13.65
CA VAL A 104 1.81 -8.52 12.61
C VAL A 104 3.20 -8.03 13.03
N HIS A 105 4.26 -8.51 12.40
CA HIS A 105 5.64 -8.13 12.75
C HIS A 105 6.23 -7.06 11.83
N SER A 106 5.66 -6.87 10.65
CA SER A 106 6.12 -5.90 9.67
C SER A 106 4.99 -5.38 8.79
N VAL A 107 5.14 -4.16 8.28
CA VAL A 107 4.18 -3.52 7.36
C VAL A 107 4.89 -2.72 6.27
N ILE A 108 4.20 -2.54 5.13
CA ILE A 108 4.70 -1.74 4.00
C ILE A 108 3.67 -0.66 3.63
N PRO A 109 3.73 0.53 4.25
CA PRO A 109 2.95 1.68 3.83
C PRO A 109 3.53 2.27 2.53
N MET A 110 2.70 2.37 1.50
CA MET A 110 3.05 2.96 0.21
C MET A 110 2.29 4.27 -0.01
N ALA A 111 2.99 5.34 -0.40
CA ALA A 111 2.43 6.68 -0.54
C ALA A 111 1.61 7.11 0.69
N SER A 112 2.09 6.74 1.88
CA SER A 112 1.42 6.95 3.16
C SER A 112 2.46 7.35 4.19
N GLY A 113 2.32 8.56 4.73
CA GLY A 113 3.31 9.15 5.63
C GLY A 113 2.84 9.18 7.09
N TYR A 114 3.77 9.57 7.96
CA TYR A 114 3.49 9.85 9.36
C TYR A 114 3.49 11.38 9.55
N SER A 115 2.30 11.98 9.61
CA SER A 115 2.19 13.44 9.67
C SER A 115 2.57 14.00 11.05
N MET A 116 2.99 15.27 11.10
CA MET A 116 3.25 15.96 12.37
C MET A 116 2.00 16.03 13.27
N LEU A 117 0.82 16.18 12.68
CA LEU A 117 -0.45 16.13 13.42
C LEU A 117 -0.67 14.75 14.03
N SER A 118 -0.36 13.69 13.29
CA SER A 118 -0.49 12.32 13.78
C SER A 118 0.38 12.08 15.01
N GLN A 119 1.58 12.64 15.00
CA GLN A 119 2.53 12.61 16.10
C GLN A 119 2.05 13.42 17.31
N LEU A 120 1.70 14.70 17.12
CA LEU A 120 1.31 15.59 18.22
C LEU A 120 0.05 15.11 18.93
N ASN A 121 -0.89 14.53 18.19
CA ASN A 121 -2.16 14.05 18.74
C ASN A 121 -2.08 12.61 19.26
N GLY A 122 -0.94 11.93 19.14
CA GLY A 122 -0.79 10.52 19.53
C GLY A 122 -1.71 9.56 18.77
N SER A 123 -2.28 9.99 17.65
CA SER A 123 -3.32 9.25 16.90
C SER A 123 -2.81 7.98 16.21
N LEU A 124 -1.48 7.82 16.12
CA LEU A 124 -0.83 6.62 15.63
C LEU A 124 0.49 6.45 16.39
N THR A 125 0.62 5.34 17.14
CA THR A 125 1.86 4.99 17.83
C THR A 125 2.51 3.82 17.10
N LEU A 126 3.79 3.95 16.75
CA LEU A 126 4.55 2.87 16.10
C LEU A 126 5.18 1.99 17.19
N PRO A 127 4.82 0.70 17.32
CA PRO A 127 5.33 -0.14 18.40
C PRO A 127 6.84 -0.45 18.22
N PRO A 128 7.63 -0.49 19.31
CA PRO A 128 9.02 -0.96 19.25
C PRO A 128 9.10 -2.42 18.80
N GLY A 129 10.22 -2.77 18.15
CA GLY A 129 10.47 -4.16 17.70
C GLY A 129 9.68 -4.61 16.48
N LYS A 130 8.85 -3.74 15.89
CA LYS A 130 8.18 -3.99 14.60
C LYS A 130 8.99 -3.39 13.47
N SER A 131 8.88 -3.97 12.27
CA SER A 131 9.55 -3.44 11.08
C SER A 131 8.64 -2.67 10.14
N ILE A 132 9.14 -1.59 9.53
CA ILE A 132 8.38 -0.79 8.56
C ILE A 132 9.22 -0.44 7.34
N ALA A 133 8.75 -0.84 6.15
CA ALA A 133 9.33 -0.42 4.87
C ALA A 133 8.47 0.68 4.24
N TRP A 134 8.95 1.91 4.32
CA TRP A 134 8.28 3.10 3.81
C TRP A 134 8.62 3.30 2.33
N ILE A 135 7.60 3.34 1.46
CA ILE A 135 7.79 3.58 0.02
C ILE A 135 6.97 4.79 -0.40
N GLY A 136 7.58 5.76 -1.08
CA GLY A 136 6.90 6.99 -1.50
C GLY A 136 7.43 7.58 -2.81
N GLY A 137 6.56 8.30 -3.52
CA GLY A 137 6.95 9.06 -4.69
C GLY A 137 7.53 10.42 -4.31
N VAL A 138 8.66 10.81 -4.91
CA VAL A 138 9.32 12.09 -4.62
C VAL A 138 8.44 13.28 -5.01
N LYS A 139 7.60 13.11 -6.03
CA LYS A 139 6.70 14.13 -6.59
C LYS A 139 5.25 13.93 -6.15
N ASP A 140 5.01 13.12 -5.13
CA ASP A 140 3.68 12.90 -4.57
C ASP A 140 3.14 14.23 -3.98
N GLY A 141 2.05 14.71 -4.58
CA GLY A 141 1.38 15.95 -4.19
C GLY A 141 0.25 15.77 -3.17
N ILE A 142 -0.02 14.53 -2.75
CA ILE A 142 -1.08 14.16 -1.82
C ILE A 142 -0.48 13.72 -0.48
N ALA A 143 0.42 12.74 -0.51
CA ALA A 143 1.18 12.28 0.64
C ALA A 143 2.63 12.73 0.51
N ALA A 144 2.93 13.92 1.04
CA ALA A 144 4.22 14.56 0.85
C ALA A 144 5.38 13.64 1.28
N ILE A 145 6.42 13.54 0.46
CA ILE A 145 7.60 12.69 0.74
C ILE A 145 8.26 13.00 2.09
N ALA A 146 8.10 14.23 2.59
CA ALA A 146 8.54 14.64 3.92
C ALA A 146 7.85 13.86 5.06
N ASP A 147 6.58 13.50 4.92
CA ASP A 147 5.85 12.71 5.92
C ASP A 147 6.24 11.24 5.88
N ILE A 148 6.62 10.71 4.71
CA ILE A 148 7.18 9.36 4.56
C ILE A 148 8.56 9.30 5.23
N ARG A 149 9.42 10.30 4.96
CA ARG A 149 10.73 10.45 5.65
C ARG A 149 10.55 10.56 7.16
N ARG A 150 9.57 11.33 7.62
CA ARG A 150 9.22 11.44 9.05
C ARG A 150 8.82 10.07 9.60
N GLY A 151 7.96 9.33 8.92
CA GLY A 151 7.56 7.98 9.32
C GLY A 151 8.76 7.06 9.52
N PHE A 152 9.71 7.08 8.58
CA PHE A 152 10.98 6.37 8.73
C PHE A 152 11.73 6.85 9.99
N ASP A 153 11.98 8.14 10.13
CA ASP A 153 12.77 8.67 11.25
C ASP A 153 12.13 8.42 12.63
N TYR A 154 10.80 8.33 12.70
CA TYR A 154 10.03 7.98 13.91
C TYR A 154 9.87 6.48 14.16
N THR A 155 10.18 5.62 13.19
CA THR A 155 10.05 4.17 13.37
C THR A 155 11.10 3.68 14.39
N PRO A 156 10.69 3.09 15.53
CA PRO A 156 11.60 2.69 16.60
C PRO A 156 12.29 1.33 16.40
N GLY A 157 11.84 0.54 15.42
CA GLY A 157 12.43 -0.76 15.06
C GLY A 157 13.13 -0.73 13.71
N GLU A 158 13.34 -1.92 13.13
CA GLU A 158 13.94 -2.06 11.81
C GLU A 158 13.14 -1.27 10.77
N ARG A 159 13.81 -0.43 9.97
CA ARG A 159 13.13 0.48 9.05
C ARG A 159 13.84 0.58 7.73
N LYS A 160 13.06 0.72 6.66
CA LYS A 160 13.55 1.01 5.31
C LYS A 160 12.82 2.22 4.73
N LEU A 161 13.53 2.99 3.91
CA LEU A 161 12.98 4.11 3.15
C LEU A 161 13.35 3.93 1.68
N ILE A 162 12.34 3.94 0.82
CA ILE A 162 12.47 3.87 -0.62
C ILE A 162 11.75 5.08 -1.22
N GLU A 163 12.50 5.93 -1.93
CA GLU A 163 11.95 7.11 -2.61
C GLU A 163 12.09 6.94 -4.13
N ILE A 164 10.96 7.07 -4.84
CA ILE A 164 10.89 6.83 -6.29
C ILE A 164 10.70 8.18 -7.01
N SER A 165 11.66 8.56 -7.85
CA SER A 165 11.73 9.86 -8.52
C SER A 165 10.69 10.06 -9.62
N GLY A 166 10.37 8.98 -10.35
CA GLY A 166 9.34 8.94 -11.39
C GLY A 166 7.91 8.87 -10.85
N ALA A 167 7.72 8.75 -9.54
CA ALA A 167 6.43 8.49 -8.92
C ALA A 167 5.78 9.74 -8.31
N GLY A 168 4.47 9.87 -8.56
CA GLY A 168 3.53 10.65 -7.77
C GLY A 168 2.73 9.74 -6.82
N HIS A 169 1.49 10.10 -6.53
CA HIS A 169 0.64 9.37 -5.59
C HIS A 169 0.13 8.04 -6.14
N ASN A 170 -0.14 7.94 -7.45
CA ASN A 170 -0.84 6.78 -8.01
C ASN A 170 0.02 5.88 -8.90
N ASN A 171 0.79 6.45 -9.84
CA ASN A 171 1.39 5.70 -10.95
C ASN A 171 2.29 4.53 -10.52
N ALA A 172 3.05 4.65 -9.44
CA ALA A 172 3.91 3.55 -8.98
C ALA A 172 3.15 2.48 -8.16
N PHE A 173 1.99 2.81 -7.59
CA PHE A 173 1.36 2.02 -6.52
C PHE A 173 0.00 1.42 -6.89
N THR A 174 -0.59 1.87 -8.00
CA THR A 174 -1.98 1.62 -8.36
C THR A 174 -2.14 1.49 -9.86
N ASP A 175 -3.25 0.90 -10.28
CA ASP A 175 -3.68 0.79 -11.67
C ASP A 175 -4.45 2.04 -12.13
N ILE A 176 -4.68 3.02 -11.24
CA ILE A 176 -5.60 4.17 -11.46
C ILE A 176 -5.27 4.97 -12.73
N CYS A 177 -3.98 5.16 -13.02
CA CYS A 177 -3.54 5.90 -14.20
C CYS A 177 -3.76 5.12 -15.51
N GLU A 178 -3.95 3.80 -15.44
CA GLU A 178 -4.18 2.91 -16.58
C GLU A 178 -5.68 2.66 -16.85
N ILE A 179 -6.57 3.26 -16.06
CA ILE A 179 -8.01 3.09 -16.22
C ILE A 179 -8.54 4.07 -17.28
N GLY A 180 -8.68 3.57 -18.49
CA GLY A 180 -9.08 4.38 -19.64
C GLY A 180 -7.95 5.27 -20.15
N GLU A 181 -8.22 6.03 -21.21
CA GLU A 181 -7.23 6.94 -21.77
C GLU A 181 -6.99 8.12 -20.82
N GLY A 182 -5.76 8.23 -20.29
CA GLY A 182 -5.37 9.28 -19.34
C GLY A 182 -5.79 9.03 -17.88
N GLY A 183 -6.24 7.82 -17.55
CA GLY A 183 -6.57 7.40 -16.18
C GLY A 183 -7.98 7.76 -15.73
N VAL A 184 -8.33 7.32 -14.52
CA VAL A 184 -9.72 7.37 -14.01
C VAL A 184 -10.31 8.78 -13.99
N ALA A 185 -9.48 9.80 -13.72
CA ALA A 185 -9.92 11.20 -13.67
C ALA A 185 -10.29 11.73 -15.07
N ALA A 186 -9.50 11.38 -16.10
CA ALA A 186 -9.79 11.73 -17.49
C ALA A 186 -11.05 11.01 -17.99
N LEU A 187 -11.19 9.72 -17.66
CA LEU A 187 -12.40 8.95 -17.94
C LEU A 187 -13.63 9.61 -17.29
N ALA A 188 -13.55 9.96 -16.01
CA ALA A 188 -14.65 10.61 -15.32
C ALA A 188 -15.06 11.94 -15.98
N LEU A 189 -14.08 12.77 -16.35
CA LEU A 189 -14.34 14.01 -17.11
C LEU A 189 -15.03 13.76 -18.44
N SER A 190 -14.66 12.71 -19.18
CA SER A 190 -15.28 12.37 -20.47
C SER A 190 -16.75 11.95 -20.36
N THR A 191 -17.19 11.48 -19.19
CA THR A 191 -18.59 11.08 -18.97
C THR A 191 -19.52 12.27 -18.74
N GLY A 192 -18.97 13.46 -18.48
CA GLY A 192 -19.76 14.64 -18.11
C GLY A 192 -20.39 14.59 -16.72
N ILE A 193 -20.09 13.55 -15.92
CA ILE A 193 -20.55 13.46 -14.53
C ILE A 193 -19.82 14.53 -13.70
N PRO A 194 -20.53 15.34 -12.89
CA PRO A 194 -19.90 16.33 -12.03
C PRO A 194 -19.12 15.63 -10.92
N ILE A 195 -17.79 15.68 -10.99
CA ILE A 195 -16.88 15.14 -9.96
C ILE A 195 -16.20 16.30 -9.24
N PRO A 196 -16.11 16.27 -7.89
CA PRO A 196 -15.36 17.26 -7.13
C PRO A 196 -13.91 17.40 -7.63
N SER A 197 -13.44 18.63 -7.79
CA SER A 197 -12.08 18.91 -8.30
C SER A 197 -10.98 18.29 -7.44
N SER A 198 -11.18 18.20 -6.13
CA SER A 198 -10.27 17.53 -5.20
C SER A 198 -10.16 16.03 -5.49
N LEU A 199 -11.26 15.37 -5.85
CA LEU A 199 -11.28 13.95 -6.19
C LEU A 199 -10.61 13.69 -7.55
N LEU A 200 -10.81 14.59 -8.52
CA LEU A 200 -10.08 14.55 -9.78
C LEU A 200 -8.57 14.73 -9.57
N ALA A 201 -8.15 15.70 -8.76
CA ALA A 201 -6.75 15.93 -8.44
C ALA A 201 -6.12 14.73 -7.72
N LEU A 202 -6.87 14.07 -6.83
CA LEU A 202 -6.44 12.83 -6.17
C LEU A 202 -6.23 11.70 -7.18
N GLY A 203 -7.17 11.50 -8.11
CA GLY A 203 -7.07 10.46 -9.14
C GLY A 203 -6.00 10.72 -10.22
N ASP A 204 -5.63 11.99 -10.45
CA ASP A 204 -4.69 12.41 -11.50
C ASP A 204 -3.23 12.51 -11.00
N ASN A 205 -2.99 12.54 -9.68
CA ASN A 205 -1.64 12.72 -9.14
C ASN A 205 -0.74 11.51 -9.46
N GLY A 206 0.25 11.73 -10.33
CA GLY A 206 1.14 10.67 -10.84
C GLY A 206 0.85 10.27 -12.29
N CYS A 207 -0.32 10.60 -12.86
CA CYS A 207 -0.75 10.02 -14.14
C CYS A 207 -0.26 10.79 -15.38
N LYS A 208 0.10 12.08 -15.24
CA LYS A 208 0.55 12.90 -16.37
C LYS A 208 2.06 12.82 -16.59
N VAL A 209 2.45 12.32 -17.76
CA VAL A 209 3.84 12.19 -18.19
C VAL A 209 4.15 13.29 -19.21
N PRO A 210 5.18 14.14 -19.01
CA PRO A 210 6.01 14.37 -17.80
C PRO A 210 5.27 15.22 -16.72
N PRO A 211 5.77 15.32 -15.46
CA PRO A 211 7.10 14.92 -14.96
C PRO A 211 7.13 13.54 -14.31
N PHE A 212 6.01 12.85 -14.22
CA PHE A 212 5.96 11.46 -13.76
C PHE A 212 6.40 10.53 -14.90
N ARG A 213 6.61 9.26 -14.58
CA ARG A 213 6.80 8.20 -15.57
C ARG A 213 5.54 7.36 -15.69
N ASP A 214 5.39 6.70 -16.83
CA ASP A 214 4.28 5.79 -17.09
C ASP A 214 4.26 4.68 -16.04
N SER A 215 3.06 4.29 -15.58
CA SER A 215 2.91 3.33 -14.49
C SER A 215 3.64 2.00 -14.76
N PRO A 216 3.55 1.39 -15.96
CA PRO A 216 4.23 0.13 -16.26
C PRO A 216 5.75 0.19 -16.17
N ASP A 217 6.36 1.37 -16.35
CA ASP A 217 7.81 1.55 -16.24
C ASP A 217 8.27 1.56 -14.78
N VAL A 218 7.45 2.07 -13.87
CA VAL A 218 7.81 2.24 -12.44
C VAL A 218 7.34 1.06 -11.58
N TRP A 219 6.30 0.33 -12.00
CA TRP A 219 5.80 -0.84 -11.28
C TRP A 219 6.84 -1.93 -10.96
N PRO A 220 7.80 -2.27 -11.84
CA PRO A 220 8.84 -3.25 -11.53
C PRO A 220 9.61 -2.91 -10.25
N GLU A 221 9.84 -1.63 -9.99
CA GLU A 221 10.57 -1.16 -8.80
C GLU A 221 9.75 -1.40 -7.53
N VAL A 222 8.48 -0.97 -7.50
CA VAL A 222 7.60 -1.20 -6.34
C VAL A 222 7.39 -2.70 -6.11
N ARG A 223 7.16 -3.46 -7.19
CA ARG A 223 7.04 -4.92 -7.14
C ARG A 223 8.30 -5.55 -6.54
N HIS A 224 9.49 -5.11 -6.94
CA HIS A 224 10.75 -5.61 -6.38
C HIS A 224 10.83 -5.38 -4.87
N PHE A 225 10.68 -4.14 -4.41
CA PHE A 225 10.82 -3.83 -2.98
C PHE A 225 9.76 -4.50 -2.11
N VAL A 226 8.50 -4.50 -2.56
CA VAL A 226 7.40 -5.14 -1.81
C VAL A 226 7.60 -6.66 -1.76
N THR A 227 7.94 -7.29 -2.89
CA THR A 227 8.17 -8.74 -2.94
C THR A 227 9.38 -9.14 -2.10
N ALA A 228 10.51 -8.44 -2.23
CA ALA A 228 11.73 -8.75 -1.50
C ALA A 228 11.53 -8.60 0.02
N GLU A 229 10.87 -7.51 0.46
CA GLU A 229 10.57 -7.32 1.88
C GLU A 229 9.63 -8.40 2.39
N LEU A 230 8.55 -8.71 1.67
CA LEU A 230 7.61 -9.75 2.09
C LEU A 230 8.26 -11.14 2.18
N ARG A 231 9.10 -11.51 1.21
CA ARG A 231 9.79 -12.82 1.20
C ARG A 231 10.77 -12.95 2.36
N TYR A 232 11.51 -11.89 2.66
CA TYR A 232 12.40 -11.87 3.82
C TYR A 232 11.61 -11.97 5.14
N ARG A 233 10.54 -11.19 5.27
CA ARG A 233 9.71 -11.13 6.49
C ARG A 233 8.89 -12.39 6.74
N SER A 234 8.52 -13.11 5.68
CA SER A 234 7.86 -14.41 5.77
C SER A 234 8.81 -15.59 5.96
N GLY A 235 10.13 -15.34 6.00
CA GLY A 235 11.13 -16.40 6.11
C GLY A 235 11.26 -17.27 4.85
N LEU A 236 10.64 -16.87 3.73
CA LEU A 236 10.87 -17.52 2.44
C LEU A 236 12.31 -17.31 1.96
N ASP A 237 12.88 -16.14 2.27
CA ASP A 237 14.29 -15.85 2.10
C ASP A 237 14.98 -15.71 3.46
N ALA A 238 16.09 -16.44 3.66
CA ALA A 238 16.86 -16.39 4.90
C ALA A 238 17.63 -15.07 5.11
N GLN A 239 17.75 -14.26 4.05
CA GLN A 239 18.48 -12.99 4.02
C GLN A 239 17.67 -11.96 3.20
N PRO A 240 17.85 -10.65 3.44
CA PRO A 240 17.13 -9.61 2.72
C PRO A 240 17.69 -9.41 1.29
N VAL A 241 17.42 -10.36 0.40
CA VAL A 241 17.91 -10.37 -1.00
C VAL A 241 17.32 -9.19 -1.76
N GLY A 242 18.18 -8.45 -2.47
CA GLY A 242 17.73 -7.29 -3.26
C GLY A 242 17.33 -6.07 -2.43
N LEU A 243 17.67 -6.04 -1.14
CA LEU A 243 17.37 -4.92 -0.21
C LEU A 243 18.66 -4.33 0.36
N GLY A 244 19.58 -3.92 -0.51
CA GLY A 244 20.81 -3.22 -0.13
C GLY A 244 21.13 -2.06 -1.07
N ASP A 245 22.17 -1.29 -0.78
CA ASP A 245 22.52 -0.06 -1.50
C ASP A 245 22.70 -0.24 -3.02
N GLN A 246 22.97 -1.48 -3.49
CA GLN A 246 23.04 -1.81 -4.91
C GLN A 246 21.75 -1.50 -5.70
N VAL A 247 20.60 -1.37 -5.02
CA VAL A 247 19.35 -1.01 -5.68
C VAL A 247 19.38 0.38 -6.31
N LEU A 248 20.22 1.29 -5.79
CA LEU A 248 20.39 2.65 -6.31
C LEU A 248 21.00 2.68 -7.71
N THR A 249 21.70 1.62 -8.12
CA THR A 249 22.30 1.49 -9.45
C THR A 249 21.61 0.43 -10.30
N SER A 250 20.70 -0.35 -9.72
CA SER A 250 19.96 -1.42 -10.41
C SER A 250 18.63 -0.94 -11.00
N PHE A 251 18.16 0.22 -10.57
CA PHE A 251 16.90 0.83 -10.99
C PHE A 251 17.11 2.29 -11.34
N ASP A 252 16.41 2.76 -12.37
CA ASP A 252 16.59 4.12 -12.88
C ASP A 252 15.94 5.17 -11.96
N ASP A 253 14.80 4.84 -11.33
CA ASP A 253 14.00 5.85 -10.63
C ASP A 253 14.19 5.86 -9.11
N ILE A 254 15.05 5.01 -8.54
CA ILE A 254 15.30 5.01 -7.09
C ILE A 254 16.20 6.17 -6.70
N ALA A 255 15.56 7.27 -6.28
CA ALA A 255 16.25 8.47 -5.80
C ALA A 255 16.92 8.26 -4.44
N ARG A 256 16.37 7.37 -3.61
CA ARG A 256 16.90 7.10 -2.29
C ARG A 256 16.53 5.71 -1.79
N TYR A 257 17.51 5.07 -1.17
CA TYR A 257 17.36 3.88 -0.37
C TYR A 257 18.03 4.12 0.99
N ARG A 258 17.37 3.77 2.10
CA ARG A 258 17.97 3.73 3.43
C ARG A 258 17.47 2.47 4.14
N HIS A 259 18.34 1.82 4.89
CA HIS A 259 17.99 0.70 5.76
C HIS A 259 18.67 0.87 7.12
N ASN A 260 17.89 0.84 8.18
CA ASN A 260 18.38 0.70 9.54
C ASN A 260 17.86 -0.64 10.09
N PRO A 261 18.74 -1.66 10.24
CA PRO A 261 18.37 -2.96 10.78
C PRO A 261 17.93 -2.88 12.25
#